data_AF-A0A0H2SHX5-F1
#
_entry.id   AF-A0A0H2SHX5-F1
#
_cell.length_a   1.000
_cell.length_b   1.000
_cell.length_c   1.000
_cell.angle_alpha   90.00
_cell.angle_beta   90.00
_cell.angle_gamma   90.00
#
_symmetry.space_group_name_H-M   'P 1'
#
loop_
_entity.id
_entity.type
_entity.pdbx_description
1 polymer ?
#
loop_
_entity_poly.entity_id
_entity_poly.type
_entity_poly.pdbx_seq_one_letter_code
_entity_poly.pdbx_strand_id
1 'polypeptide(L)'
;MMDLKEWRKKTAKTSGALVRMRQQSYSDGVLPGKHKLLMALAISAIIKCEPCVKGYVKLAYENGVTEEELLETLDVVMTMGGCPGEEWSMIAYDYWKKLENSIESNIEIELNNDKEGCCD
;
A
#
# COMPACT_ATOMS: atom_id res chain seq x y z
N MET A 1 18.65 15.57 0.26
CA MET A 1 18.70 14.12 0.60
C MET A 1 18.57 13.34 -0.69
N MET A 2 19.31 12.25 -0.87
CA MET A 2 19.28 11.44 -2.11
C MET A 2 17.94 10.69 -2.23
N ASP A 3 17.31 10.72 -3.41
CA ASP A 3 16.04 10.03 -3.67
C ASP A 3 16.23 8.51 -3.90
N LEU A 4 15.19 7.72 -3.62
CA LEU A 4 15.16 6.27 -3.78
C LEU A 4 15.46 5.83 -5.23
N LYS A 5 15.00 6.58 -6.24
CA LYS A 5 15.30 6.26 -7.65
C LYS A 5 16.78 6.38 -7.93
N GLU A 6 17.43 7.42 -7.39
CA GLU A 6 18.86 7.62 -7.53
C GLU A 6 19.66 6.52 -6.81
N TRP A 7 19.23 6.15 -5.59
CA TRP A 7 19.82 5.04 -4.84
C TRP A 7 19.75 3.71 -5.60
N ARG A 8 18.60 3.39 -6.19
CA ARG A 8 18.42 2.17 -6.98
C ARG A 8 19.30 2.14 -8.23
N LYS A 9 19.54 3.28 -8.89
CA LYS A 9 20.50 3.38 -9.99
C LYS A 9 21.93 3.03 -9.53
N LYS A 10 22.35 3.55 -8.37
CA LYS A 10 23.68 3.26 -7.80
C LYS A 10 23.83 1.81 -7.33
N THR A 11 22.73 1.16 -6.93
CA THR A 11 22.71 -0.22 -6.39
C THR A 11 21.97 -1.20 -7.30
N ALA A 12 21.99 -0.99 -8.62
CA ALA A 12 21.06 -1.63 -9.57
C ALA A 12 21.03 -3.17 -9.51
N LYS A 13 22.19 -3.83 -9.32
CA LYS A 13 22.26 -5.29 -9.22
C LYS A 13 21.46 -5.80 -8.00
N THR A 14 21.76 -5.27 -6.82
CA THR A 14 21.14 -5.67 -5.55
C THR A 14 19.69 -5.20 -5.44
N SER A 15 19.42 -3.93 -5.74
CA SER A 15 18.06 -3.39 -5.68
C SER A 15 17.14 -4.02 -6.73
N GLY A 16 17.66 -4.36 -7.91
CA GLY A 16 16.92 -5.11 -8.93
C GLY A 16 16.58 -6.53 -8.49
N ALA A 17 17.49 -7.23 -7.81
CA ALA A 17 17.20 -8.54 -7.22
C ALA A 17 16.10 -8.45 -6.15
N LEU A 18 16.16 -7.45 -5.28
CA LEU A 18 15.12 -7.19 -4.28
C LEU A 18 13.75 -6.90 -4.90
N VAL A 19 13.69 -6.14 -5.99
CA VAL A 19 12.44 -5.88 -6.72
C VAL A 19 11.84 -7.18 -7.27
N ARG A 20 12.66 -8.03 -7.90
CA ARG A 20 12.19 -9.33 -8.42
C ARG A 20 11.70 -10.26 -7.32
N MET A 21 12.39 -10.31 -6.18
CA MET A 21 11.93 -11.07 -5.02
C MET A 21 10.55 -10.59 -4.56
N ARG A 22 10.33 -9.28 -4.43
CA ARG A 22 9.01 -8.74 -4.09
C ARG A 22 7.93 -9.11 -5.10
N GLN A 23 8.21 -8.95 -6.40
CA GLN A 23 7.26 -9.30 -7.47
C GLN A 23 6.84 -10.76 -7.36
N GLN A 24 7.79 -11.67 -7.14
CA GLN A 24 7.50 -13.10 -7.00
C GLN A 24 6.76 -13.42 -5.69
N SER A 25 7.14 -12.80 -4.58
CA SER A 25 6.49 -13.07 -3.28
C SER A 25 5.02 -12.65 -3.27
N TYR A 26 4.69 -11.53 -3.91
CA TYR A 26 3.33 -10.97 -3.90
C TYR A 26 2.45 -11.41 -5.08
N SER A 27 2.94 -12.27 -5.97
CA SER A 27 2.11 -12.84 -7.04
C SER A 27 1.05 -13.78 -6.47
N ASP A 28 -0.02 -14.01 -7.22
CA ASP A 28 -1.02 -15.03 -6.88
C ASP A 28 -0.42 -16.44 -6.82
N GLY A 29 -1.04 -17.28 -5.99
CA GLY A 29 -0.72 -18.68 -5.77
C GLY A 29 -1.79 -19.34 -4.90
N VAL A 30 -1.42 -20.32 -4.08
CA VAL A 30 -2.35 -20.94 -3.10
C VAL A 30 -2.97 -19.88 -2.18
N LEU A 31 -2.15 -18.92 -1.76
CA LEU A 31 -2.61 -17.70 -1.10
C LEU A 31 -2.69 -16.59 -2.16
N PRO A 32 -3.84 -15.91 -2.32
CA PRO A 32 -3.94 -14.77 -3.23
C PRO A 32 -2.96 -13.64 -2.87
N GLY A 33 -2.42 -12.97 -3.88
CA GLY A 33 -1.40 -11.92 -3.73
C GLY A 33 -1.84 -10.79 -2.82
N LYS A 34 -3.11 -10.39 -2.88
CA LYS A 34 -3.68 -9.32 -2.04
C LYS A 34 -3.53 -9.58 -0.54
N HIS A 35 -3.69 -10.83 -0.10
CA HIS A 35 -3.50 -11.20 1.31
C HIS A 35 -2.03 -11.14 1.72
N LYS A 36 -1.10 -11.42 0.80
CA LYS A 36 0.34 -11.28 1.06
C LYS A 36 0.76 -9.82 1.22
N LEU A 37 0.07 -8.89 0.55
CA LEU A 37 0.26 -7.46 0.74
C LEU A 37 -0.21 -7.02 2.13
N LEU A 38 -1.35 -7.54 2.61
CA LEU A 38 -1.81 -7.32 3.99
C LEU A 38 -0.82 -7.87 5.03
N MET A 39 -0.23 -9.04 4.80
CA MET A 39 0.84 -9.57 5.64
C MET A 39 2.07 -8.64 5.67
N ALA A 40 2.48 -8.12 4.50
CA ALA A 40 3.60 -7.19 4.39
C ALA A 40 3.30 -5.85 5.09
N LEU A 41 2.05 -5.37 5.01
CA LEU A 41 1.57 -4.19 5.73
C LEU A 41 1.67 -4.41 7.24
N ALA A 42 1.14 -5.52 7.76
CA ALA A 42 1.18 -5.83 9.18
C ALA A 42 2.63 -5.88 9.71
N ILE A 43 3.54 -6.55 9.00
CA ILE A 43 4.96 -6.57 9.35
C ILE A 43 5.55 -5.16 9.32
N SER A 44 5.21 -4.36 8.31
CA SER A 44 5.70 -2.98 8.15
C SER A 44 5.27 -2.06 9.29
N ALA A 45 4.04 -2.22 9.77
CA ALA A 45 3.51 -1.51 10.92
C ALA A 45 4.23 -1.92 12.21
N ILE A 46 4.43 -3.22 12.45
CA ILE A 46 5.12 -3.73 13.64
C ILE A 46 6.59 -3.28 13.69
N ILE A 47 7.30 -3.26 12.55
CA ILE A 47 8.68 -2.73 12.48
C ILE A 47 8.74 -1.21 12.40
N LYS A 48 7.59 -0.52 12.39
CA LYS A 48 7.48 0.95 12.47
C LYS A 48 8.09 1.68 11.27
N CYS A 49 7.90 1.14 10.06
CA CYS A 49 8.40 1.75 8.82
C CYS A 49 7.29 2.53 8.08
N GLU A 50 7.20 3.85 8.28
CA GLU A 50 6.17 4.68 7.65
C GLU A 50 6.14 4.64 6.12
N PRO A 51 7.28 4.75 5.40
CA PRO A 51 7.25 4.64 3.95
C PRO A 51 6.81 3.25 3.47
N CYS A 52 7.11 2.20 4.26
CA CYS A 52 6.69 0.84 3.95
C CYS A 52 5.17 0.69 4.17
N VAL A 53 4.64 1.18 5.29
CA VAL A 53 3.20 1.18 5.59
C VAL A 53 2.43 1.85 4.46
N LYS A 54 2.76 3.10 4.13
CA LYS A 54 2.11 3.82 3.01
C LYS A 54 2.25 3.06 1.69
N GLY A 55 3.44 2.52 1.41
CA GLY A 55 3.68 1.73 0.21
C GLY A 55 2.79 0.49 0.10
N TYR A 56 2.61 -0.26 1.19
CA TYR A 56 1.81 -1.48 1.19
C TYR A 56 0.30 -1.21 1.29
N VAL A 57 -0.13 -0.13 1.95
CA VAL A 57 -1.53 0.33 1.88
C VAL A 57 -1.90 0.68 0.43
N LYS A 58 -1.05 1.43 -0.28
CA LYS A 58 -1.29 1.76 -1.70
C LYS A 58 -1.37 0.51 -2.57
N LEU A 59 -0.42 -0.41 -2.41
CA LEU A 59 -0.41 -1.66 -3.18
C LEU A 59 -1.63 -2.53 -2.86
N ALA A 60 -2.03 -2.63 -1.59
CA ALA A 60 -3.23 -3.36 -1.19
C ALA A 60 -4.47 -2.77 -1.86
N TYR A 61 -4.65 -1.45 -1.79
CA TYR A 61 -5.73 -0.72 -2.43
C TYR A 61 -5.79 -1.00 -3.95
N GLU A 62 -4.65 -0.86 -4.65
CA GLU A 62 -4.54 -1.11 -6.10
C GLU A 62 -4.80 -2.58 -6.48
N ASN A 63 -4.69 -3.52 -5.54
CA ASN A 63 -4.92 -4.95 -5.77
C ASN A 63 -6.30 -5.43 -5.25
N GLY A 64 -7.24 -4.51 -5.04
CA GLY A 64 -8.63 -4.84 -4.72
C GLY A 64 -8.81 -5.43 -3.33
N VAL A 65 -7.92 -5.10 -2.39
CA VAL A 65 -8.23 -5.25 -0.96
C VAL A 65 -9.42 -4.36 -0.62
N THR A 66 -10.32 -4.82 0.24
CA THR A 66 -11.44 -3.98 0.71
C THR A 66 -11.09 -3.24 2.00
N GLU A 67 -11.85 -2.20 2.34
CA GLU A 67 -11.66 -1.48 3.61
C GLU A 67 -11.84 -2.42 4.80
N GLU A 68 -12.77 -3.37 4.73
CA GLU A 68 -13.00 -4.38 5.76
C GLU A 68 -11.80 -5.33 5.92
N GLU A 69 -11.22 -5.81 4.82
CA GLU A 69 -10.01 -6.66 4.86
C GLU A 69 -8.81 -5.90 5.45
N LEU A 70 -8.70 -4.60 5.18
CA LEU A 70 -7.71 -3.73 5.82
C LEU A 70 -7.97 -3.64 7.32
N LEU A 71 -9.19 -3.31 7.75
CA LEU A 71 -9.54 -3.12 9.16
C LEU A 71 -9.29 -4.39 9.97
N GLU A 72 -9.69 -5.57 9.49
CA GLU A 72 -9.39 -6.84 10.15
C GLU A 72 -7.87 -7.09 10.26
N THR A 73 -7.09 -6.67 9.27
CA THR A 73 -5.62 -6.74 9.34
C THR A 73 -5.07 -5.80 10.41
N LEU A 74 -5.63 -4.60 10.52
CA LEU A 74 -5.23 -3.61 11.52
C LEU A 74 -5.59 -4.04 12.94
N ASP A 75 -6.70 -4.75 13.15
CA ASP A 75 -7.03 -5.36 14.44
C ASP A 75 -5.93 -6.33 14.90
N VAL A 76 -5.35 -7.10 13.97
CA VAL A 76 -4.20 -7.97 14.27
C VAL A 76 -2.96 -7.14 14.60
N VAL A 77 -2.70 -6.04 13.89
CA VAL A 77 -1.57 -5.14 14.18
C VAL A 77 -1.70 -4.53 15.57
N MET A 78 -2.89 -4.07 15.95
CA MET A 78 -3.18 -3.53 17.28
C MET A 78 -2.98 -4.59 18.36
N THR A 79 -3.55 -5.79 18.15
CA THR A 79 -3.45 -6.91 19.10
C THR A 79 -1.99 -7.32 19.35
N MET A 80 -1.18 -7.40 18.29
CA MET A 80 0.21 -7.83 18.39
C MET A 80 1.18 -6.71 18.77
N GLY A 81 0.84 -5.46 18.47
CA GLY A 81 1.68 -4.29 18.68
C GLY A 81 1.35 -3.45 19.93
N GLY A 82 0.20 -3.67 20.57
CA GLY A 82 -0.31 -2.84 21.66
C GLY A 82 -0.56 -1.39 21.23
N CYS A 83 -0.40 -0.42 22.13
CA CYS A 83 -0.59 1.00 21.82
C CYS A 83 0.28 1.51 20.64
N PRO A 84 1.55 1.09 20.48
CA PRO A 84 2.28 1.40 19.25
C PRO A 84 1.61 0.83 18.00
N GLY A 85 1.07 -0.39 18.07
CA GLY A 85 0.33 -1.00 16.96
C GLY A 85 -0.92 -0.20 16.58
N GLU A 86 -1.63 0.35 17.57
CA GLU A 86 -2.76 1.26 17.40
C GLU A 86 -2.38 2.52 16.61
N GLU A 87 -1.31 3.22 17.02
CA GLU A 87 -0.81 4.41 16.30
C GLU A 87 -0.43 4.09 14.85
N TRP A 88 0.28 2.98 14.62
CA TRP A 88 0.65 2.57 13.27
C TRP A 88 -0.55 2.14 12.41
N SER A 89 -1.61 1.62 13.05
CA SER A 89 -2.87 1.29 12.40
C SER A 89 -3.61 2.56 11.98
N MET A 90 -3.65 3.58 12.84
CA MET A 90 -4.22 4.89 12.50
C MET A 90 -3.49 5.55 11.33
N ILE A 91 -2.15 5.49 11.29
CA ILE A 91 -1.36 6.02 10.15
C ILE A 91 -1.69 5.27 8.85
N ALA A 92 -1.82 3.95 8.91
CA ALA A 92 -2.19 3.14 7.74
C ALA A 92 -3.59 3.51 7.22
N TYR A 93 -4.56 3.63 8.13
CA TYR A 93 -5.95 3.96 7.81
C TYR A 93 -6.12 5.40 7.31
N ASP A 94 -5.44 6.39 7.92
CA ASP A 94 -5.43 7.77 7.42
C ASP A 94 -4.91 7.85 5.98
N TYR A 95 -3.87 7.06 5.67
CA TYR A 95 -3.37 7.00 4.30
C TYR A 95 -4.35 6.29 3.35
N TRP A 96 -5.09 5.27 3.80
CA TRP A 96 -6.16 4.64 3.04
C TRP A 96 -7.26 5.66 2.66
N LYS A 97 -7.80 6.41 3.63
CA LYS A 97 -8.84 7.44 3.35
C LYS A 97 -8.34 8.53 2.39
N LYS A 98 -7.04 8.87 2.44
CA LYS A 98 -6.44 9.79 1.45
C LYS A 98 -6.49 9.23 0.04
N LEU A 99 -6.32 7.92 -0.16
CA LEU A 99 -6.44 7.28 -1.47
C LEU A 99 -7.88 7.32 -1.97
N GLU A 100 -8.86 6.99 -1.12
CA GLU A 100 -10.29 7.06 -1.45
C GLU A 100 -10.70 8.48 -1.86
N ASN A 101 -10.40 9.48 -1.04
CA ASN A 101 -10.72 10.88 -1.34
C ASN A 101 -10.02 11.38 -2.61
N SER A 102 -8.81 10.90 -2.89
CA SER A 102 -8.11 11.26 -4.14
C SER A 102 -8.85 10.72 -5.36
N ILE A 103 -9.43 9.53 -5.26
CA ILE A 103 -10.23 8.92 -6.33
C ILE A 103 -11.56 9.66 -6.48
N GLU A 104 -12.26 9.96 -5.38
CA GLU A 104 -13.48 10.76 -5.42
C GLU A 104 -13.24 12.12 -6.10
N SER A 105 -12.13 12.79 -5.78
CA SER A 105 -11.78 14.06 -6.44
C SER A 105 -11.47 13.91 -7.93
N ASN A 106 -10.87 12.79 -8.35
CA ASN A 106 -10.61 12.51 -9.76
C ASN A 106 -11.91 12.15 -10.51
N ILE A 107 -12.83 11.41 -9.86
CA ILE A 107 -14.15 11.09 -10.37
C ILE A 107 -15.02 12.35 -10.47
N GLU A 108 -14.96 13.27 -9.49
CA GLU A 108 -15.65 14.56 -9.59
C GLU A 108 -15.10 15.41 -10.73
N ILE A 109 -13.79 15.36 -11.02
CA ILE A 109 -13.20 16.02 -12.19
C ILE A 109 -13.68 15.37 -13.49
N GLU A 110 -13.79 14.04 -13.55
CA GLU A 110 -14.30 13.31 -14.71
C GLU A 110 -15.81 13.56 -14.92
N LEU A 111 -16.63 13.55 -13.86
CA LEU A 111 -18.08 13.80 -13.90
C LEU A 111 -18.43 15.27 -14.18
N ASN A 112 -17.58 16.23 -13.77
CA ASN A 112 -17.75 17.64 -14.10
C ASN A 112 -17.24 17.99 -15.51
N ASN A 113 -16.59 17.05 -16.21
CA ASN A 113 -16.13 17.19 -17.59
C ASN A 113 -16.86 16.24 -18.54
N ASP A 114 -18.19 16.12 -18.41
CA ASP A 114 -19.06 15.60 -19.47
C ASP A 114 -19.15 16.58 -20.65
N LYS A 115 -17.99 16.93 -21.23
CA LYS A 115 -17.80 17.26 -22.63
C LYS A 115 -16.47 16.67 -23.07
N GLU A 116 -16.61 15.68 -23.94
CA GLU A 116 -15.56 14.98 -24.68
C GLU A 116 -14.73 14.02 -23.81
N GLY A 117 -15.22 12.79 -23.81
CA GLY A 117 -14.41 11.63 -23.46
C GLY A 117 -13.12 11.62 -24.28
N CYS A 118 -12.04 11.33 -23.58
CA CYS A 118 -10.81 10.89 -24.17
C CYS A 118 -10.86 9.36 -24.07
N CYS A 119 -11.14 8.67 -25.16
CA CYS A 119 -10.74 7.26 -25.21
C CYS A 119 -9.21 7.12 -25.38
N ASP A 120 -8.42 8.18 -25.14
CA ASP A 120 -7.00 8.29 -25.54
C ASP A 120 -6.04 8.46 -24.35
#